data_AF-A0A2P8DET2-F1
#
_entry.id   AF-A0A2P8DET2-F1
#
_cell.length_a   1.000
_cell.length_b   1.000
_cell.length_c   1.000
_cell.angle_alpha   90.00
_cell.angle_beta   90.00
_cell.angle_gamma   90.00
#
_symmetry.space_group_name_H-M   'P 1'
#
loop_
_entity.id
_entity.type
_entity.pdbx_description
1 polymer ?
#
loop_
_entity_poly.entity_id
_entity_poly.type
_entity_poly.pdbx_seq_one_letter_code
_entity_poly.pdbx_strand_id
1 'polypeptide(L)'
;MPATDRAHDAHHEPLRHGFSRADIDDIARLAASTIRWPGGLDWGTRAEVAWSAIAEHLYSCSAPPSRGELVTAGWSAITDHVQRYNSFRGRAWGYESRTLAGFERFWALSANPVPGPEARIVDRTALAQIWAVLPEQHRRVLLALADHESYADAAESLGVTKGSYYALISRARKAFFALWHEGETPSRPWGNDVRGKKPRTKNVTVIAVRQRERLRARRGTVPVVGRVARDIGVSGPELADRYRAGETFTAIGKSVGLSLNAVRERIRPHL
;
A
#
# COMPACT_ATOMS: atom_id res chain seq x y z
N MET A 1 21.18 -62.52 -33.97
CA MET A 1 21.58 -61.09 -33.91
C MET A 1 20.31 -60.29 -33.66
N PRO A 2 20.03 -59.86 -32.42
CA PRO A 2 18.82 -59.09 -32.15
C PRO A 2 19.03 -57.68 -32.72
N ALA A 3 18.09 -57.24 -33.56
CA ALA A 3 18.00 -55.85 -33.97
C ALA A 3 17.83 -55.01 -32.70
N THR A 4 18.75 -54.08 -32.47
CA THR A 4 18.62 -53.08 -31.42
C THR A 4 17.37 -52.26 -31.70
N ASP A 5 16.32 -52.57 -30.95
CA ASP A 5 15.11 -51.78 -30.82
C ASP A 5 15.54 -50.38 -30.37
N ARG A 6 15.61 -49.44 -31.32
CA ARG A 6 15.90 -48.03 -31.03
C ARG A 6 14.74 -47.57 -30.16
N ALA A 7 14.99 -47.50 -28.84
CA ALA A 7 14.05 -46.98 -27.86
C ALA A 7 13.41 -45.72 -28.43
N HIS A 8 12.10 -45.78 -28.65
CA HIS A 8 11.32 -44.68 -29.19
C HIS A 8 11.43 -43.49 -28.22
N ASP A 9 12.19 -42.48 -28.62
CA ASP A 9 12.38 -41.28 -27.82
C ASP A 9 11.31 -40.24 -28.20
N ALA A 10 10.27 -40.18 -27.37
CA ALA A 10 9.16 -39.24 -27.54
C ALA A 10 9.61 -37.75 -27.51
N HIS A 11 10.83 -37.45 -27.06
CA HIS A 11 11.35 -36.07 -27.09
C HIS A 11 11.69 -35.59 -28.50
N HIS A 12 12.01 -36.51 -29.41
CA HIS A 12 12.37 -36.19 -30.79
C HIS A 12 11.23 -36.40 -31.79
N GLU A 13 10.04 -36.77 -31.31
CA GLU A 13 8.87 -36.89 -32.17
C GLU A 13 8.50 -35.51 -32.75
N PRO A 14 8.30 -35.41 -34.08
CA PRO A 14 7.93 -34.16 -34.70
C PRO A 14 6.52 -33.76 -34.30
N LEU A 15 6.41 -32.58 -33.70
CA LEU A 15 5.17 -31.86 -33.47
C LEU A 15 4.85 -30.99 -34.70
N ARG A 16 3.82 -30.15 -34.58
CA ARG A 16 3.37 -29.26 -35.64
C ARG A 16 4.52 -28.37 -36.16
N HIS A 17 4.53 -28.15 -37.47
CA HIS A 17 5.51 -27.31 -38.17
C HIS A 17 6.96 -27.79 -38.07
N GLY A 18 7.18 -29.07 -37.73
CA GLY A 18 8.50 -29.70 -37.70
C GLY A 18 9.31 -29.42 -36.42
N PHE A 19 8.72 -28.76 -35.42
CA PHE A 19 9.33 -28.64 -34.09
C PHE A 19 9.23 -29.95 -33.34
N SER A 20 10.26 -30.36 -32.61
CA SER A 20 10.17 -31.49 -31.68
C SER A 20 9.74 -31.03 -30.29
N ARG A 21 9.38 -31.98 -29.41
CA ARG A 21 9.16 -31.66 -27.98
C ARG A 21 10.42 -31.09 -27.33
N ALA A 22 11.59 -31.63 -27.65
CA ALA A 22 12.88 -31.12 -27.17
C ALA A 22 13.10 -29.66 -27.56
N ASP A 23 12.71 -29.26 -28.78
CA ASP A 23 12.81 -27.86 -29.22
C ASP A 23 11.93 -26.94 -28.37
N ILE A 24 10.69 -27.35 -28.08
CA ILE A 24 9.77 -26.57 -27.23
C ILE A 24 10.33 -26.44 -25.81
N ASP A 25 10.82 -27.53 -25.23
CA ASP A 25 11.43 -27.54 -23.89
C ASP A 25 12.64 -26.58 -23.83
N ASP A 26 13.51 -26.61 -24.84
CA ASP A 26 14.67 -25.74 -24.93
C ASP A 26 14.28 -24.26 -25.08
N ILE A 27 13.28 -23.96 -25.92
CA ILE A 27 12.77 -22.60 -26.10
C ILE A 27 12.12 -22.08 -24.82
N ALA A 28 11.35 -22.92 -24.11
CA ALA A 28 10.72 -22.56 -22.85
C ALA A 28 11.76 -22.27 -21.75
N ARG A 29 12.81 -23.09 -21.64
CA ARG A 29 13.93 -22.87 -20.71
C ARG A 29 14.70 -21.59 -21.05
N LEU A 30 14.90 -21.32 -22.34
CA LEU A 30 15.51 -20.07 -22.81
C LEU A 30 14.65 -18.86 -22.42
N ALA A 31 13.33 -18.94 -22.63
CA ALA A 31 12.40 -17.89 -22.26
C ALA A 31 12.40 -17.64 -20.74
N ALA A 32 12.39 -18.70 -19.93
CA ALA A 32 12.38 -18.62 -18.47
C ALA A 32 13.69 -18.07 -17.87
N SER A 33 14.84 -18.36 -18.50
CA SER A 33 16.16 -17.93 -18.02
C SER A 33 16.53 -16.49 -18.39
N THR A 34 16.08 -16.02 -19.56
CA THR A 34 16.36 -14.66 -20.07
C THR A 34 15.63 -13.58 -19.30
N ILE A 35 14.43 -13.89 -18.80
CA ILE A 35 13.64 -12.96 -17.99
C ILE A 35 14.14 -12.95 -16.53
N ARG A 36 14.79 -11.84 -16.13
CA ARG A 36 15.14 -11.55 -14.73
C ARG A 36 14.06 -10.71 -14.07
N TRP A 37 13.01 -11.34 -13.55
CA TRP A 37 12.02 -10.65 -12.72
C TRP A 37 12.39 -10.69 -11.24
N PRO A 38 12.40 -9.55 -10.51
CA PRO A 38 12.57 -9.51 -9.06
C PRO A 38 11.38 -10.11 -8.25
N GLY A 39 10.38 -10.66 -8.94
CA GLY A 39 9.05 -10.94 -8.39
C GLY A 39 8.74 -12.42 -8.27
N GLY A 40 9.42 -13.13 -7.36
CA GLY A 40 8.88 -14.28 -6.59
C GLY A 40 8.35 -15.53 -7.31
N LEU A 41 8.40 -15.62 -8.64
CA LEU A 41 8.09 -16.84 -9.38
C LEU A 41 9.38 -17.67 -9.48
N ASP A 42 9.32 -18.93 -9.05
CA ASP A 42 10.45 -19.83 -9.20
C ASP A 42 10.73 -20.10 -10.69
N TRP A 43 11.90 -20.65 -10.98
CA TRP A 43 12.30 -20.91 -12.36
C TRP A 43 11.46 -22.01 -13.03
N GLY A 44 11.04 -23.04 -12.28
CA GLY A 44 10.23 -24.14 -12.79
C GLY A 44 8.87 -23.66 -13.28
N THR A 45 8.16 -22.90 -12.44
CA THR A 45 6.87 -22.28 -12.82
C THR A 45 7.00 -21.39 -14.06
N ARG A 46 8.12 -20.65 -14.21
CA ARG A 46 8.36 -19.85 -15.43
C ARG A 46 8.52 -20.72 -16.67
N ALA A 47 9.24 -21.83 -16.56
CA ALA A 47 9.43 -22.76 -17.67
C ALA A 47 8.11 -23.42 -18.06
N GLU A 48 7.28 -23.83 -17.10
CA GLU A 48 5.95 -24.42 -17.37
C GLU A 48 5.00 -23.43 -18.03
N VAL A 49 4.93 -22.18 -17.54
CA VAL A 49 4.09 -21.13 -18.15
C VAL A 49 4.54 -20.82 -19.57
N ALA A 50 5.86 -20.70 -19.80
CA ALA A 50 6.39 -20.48 -21.15
C ALA A 50 6.09 -21.67 -22.07
N TRP A 51 6.28 -22.90 -21.59
CA TRP A 51 6.02 -24.12 -22.34
C TRP A 51 4.57 -24.20 -22.83
N SER A 52 3.60 -23.98 -21.93
CA SER A 52 2.16 -24.00 -22.28
C SER A 52 1.85 -22.96 -23.35
N ALA A 53 2.36 -21.73 -23.19
CA ALA A 53 2.11 -20.65 -24.13
C ALA A 53 2.78 -20.90 -25.50
N ILE A 54 3.98 -21.47 -25.51
CA ILE A 54 4.68 -21.85 -26.75
C ILE A 54 3.90 -22.93 -27.48
N ALA A 55 3.44 -23.97 -26.78
CA ALA A 55 2.65 -25.03 -27.36
C ALA A 55 1.32 -24.50 -27.93
N GLU A 56 0.58 -23.70 -27.17
CA GLU A 56 -0.66 -23.06 -27.64
C GLU A 56 -0.41 -22.15 -28.85
N HIS A 57 0.68 -21.37 -28.86
CA HIS A 57 1.02 -20.52 -29.99
C HIS A 57 1.38 -21.35 -31.23
N LEU A 58 2.19 -22.41 -31.06
CA LEU A 58 2.56 -23.32 -32.15
C LEU A 58 1.34 -23.97 -32.80
N TYR A 59 0.35 -24.38 -32.00
CA TYR A 59 -0.89 -25.01 -32.49
C TYR A 59 -1.98 -24.02 -32.93
N SER A 60 -1.83 -22.72 -32.67
CA SER A 60 -2.74 -21.71 -33.21
C SER A 60 -2.24 -21.10 -34.54
N CYS A 61 -0.94 -21.13 -34.80
CA CYS A 61 -0.36 -20.63 -36.04
C CYS A 61 -0.69 -21.52 -37.25
N SER A 62 -1.21 -20.89 -38.32
CA SER A 62 -1.48 -21.56 -39.60
C SER A 62 -0.20 -21.84 -40.40
N ALA A 63 0.80 -20.95 -40.31
CA ALA A 63 2.12 -21.09 -40.90
C ALA A 63 3.19 -21.44 -39.84
N PRO A 64 4.36 -21.97 -40.23
CA PRO A 64 5.45 -22.28 -39.30
C PRO A 64 5.95 -21.02 -38.58
N PRO A 65 5.81 -20.93 -37.24
CA PRO A 65 6.36 -19.79 -36.50
C PRO A 65 7.89 -19.90 -36.43
N SER A 66 8.56 -18.75 -36.41
CA SER A 66 9.98 -18.67 -36.12
C SER A 66 10.26 -18.97 -34.64
N ARG A 67 11.48 -19.43 -34.34
CA ARG A 67 11.93 -19.63 -32.96
C ARG A 67 11.82 -18.35 -32.11
N GLY A 68 12.05 -17.18 -32.71
CA GLY A 68 11.96 -15.88 -32.04
C GLY A 68 10.53 -15.52 -31.62
N GLU A 69 9.53 -15.85 -32.45
CA GLU A 69 8.11 -15.69 -32.14
C GLU A 69 7.69 -16.59 -30.97
N LEU A 70 8.14 -17.85 -30.96
CA LEU A 70 7.89 -18.76 -29.84
C LEU A 70 8.52 -18.24 -28.52
N VAL A 71 9.77 -17.75 -28.55
CA VAL A 71 10.39 -17.13 -27.37
C VAL A 71 9.57 -15.94 -26.86
N THR A 72 9.09 -15.09 -27.78
CA THR A 72 8.30 -13.90 -27.44
C THR A 72 6.93 -14.28 -26.86
N ALA A 73 6.28 -15.32 -27.39
CA ALA A 73 5.05 -15.87 -26.83
C ALA A 73 5.27 -16.35 -25.37
N GLY A 74 6.35 -17.07 -25.11
CA GLY A 74 6.73 -17.50 -23.76
C GLY A 74 7.00 -16.32 -22.82
N TRP A 75 7.70 -15.27 -23.30
CA TRP A 75 7.98 -14.06 -22.52
C TRP A 75 6.73 -13.29 -22.12
N SER A 76 5.81 -13.09 -23.07
CA SER A 76 4.54 -12.42 -22.82
C SER A 76 3.73 -13.18 -21.77
N ALA A 77 3.63 -14.51 -21.91
CA ALA A 77 2.89 -15.34 -20.96
C ALA A 77 3.48 -15.31 -19.54
N ILE A 78 4.80 -15.37 -19.39
CA ILE A 78 5.46 -15.20 -18.08
C ILE A 78 5.13 -13.83 -17.49
N THR A 79 5.23 -12.77 -18.29
CA THR A 79 4.99 -11.40 -17.83
C THR A 79 3.55 -11.21 -17.34
N ASP A 80 2.57 -11.69 -18.13
CA ASP A 80 1.16 -11.64 -17.77
C ASP A 80 0.84 -12.47 -16.52
N HIS A 81 1.47 -13.64 -16.39
CA HIS A 81 1.32 -14.48 -15.20
C HIS A 81 1.88 -13.79 -13.96
N VAL A 82 3.09 -13.23 -14.04
CA VAL A 82 3.74 -12.49 -12.94
C VAL A 82 2.91 -11.26 -12.57
N GLN A 83 2.35 -10.54 -13.54
CA GLN A 83 1.47 -9.40 -13.29
C GLN A 83 0.22 -9.82 -12.52
N ARG A 84 -0.50 -10.85 -13.00
CA ARG A 84 -1.69 -11.40 -12.33
C ARG A 84 -1.37 -11.90 -10.92
N TYR A 85 -0.29 -12.65 -10.76
CA TYR A 85 0.17 -13.18 -9.47
C TYR A 85 0.52 -12.07 -8.48
N ASN A 86 1.22 -11.03 -8.93
CA ASN A 86 1.54 -9.87 -8.10
C ASN A 86 0.30 -9.07 -7.76
N SER A 87 -0.61 -8.82 -8.70
CA SER A 87 -1.89 -8.16 -8.42
C SER A 87 -2.72 -8.91 -7.40
N PHE A 88 -2.81 -10.24 -7.51
CA PHE A 88 -3.50 -11.09 -6.54
C PHE A 88 -2.87 -11.03 -5.15
N ARG A 89 -1.54 -10.89 -5.06
CA ARG A 89 -0.81 -10.70 -3.80
C ARG A 89 -0.72 -9.24 -3.35
N GLY A 90 -1.36 -8.34 -4.08
CA GLY A 90 -1.29 -6.91 -3.84
C GLY A 90 0.10 -6.32 -3.94
N ARG A 91 1.02 -6.91 -4.68
CA ARG A 91 2.34 -6.32 -4.92
C ARG A 91 2.29 -5.36 -6.10
N ALA A 92 2.84 -4.17 -5.90
CA ALA A 92 3.04 -3.21 -6.97
C ALA A 92 4.08 -3.74 -7.95
N TRP A 93 3.89 -3.39 -9.23
CA TRP A 93 4.85 -3.71 -10.26
C TRP A 93 6.09 -2.82 -10.14
N GLY A 94 7.29 -3.38 -10.34
CA GLY A 94 8.57 -2.68 -10.30
C GLY A 94 9.59 -3.28 -9.32
N TYR A 95 10.75 -2.61 -9.21
CA TYR A 95 11.86 -3.05 -8.35
C TYR A 95 11.58 -2.89 -6.85
N GLU A 96 10.67 -2.00 -6.46
CA GLU A 96 10.29 -1.82 -5.07
C GLU A 96 9.04 -2.65 -4.76
N SER A 97 9.21 -3.71 -3.95
CA SER A 97 8.13 -4.58 -3.47
C SER A 97 7.22 -3.85 -2.47
N ARG A 98 6.40 -2.92 -2.97
CA ARG A 98 5.39 -2.22 -2.17
C ARG A 98 4.04 -2.90 -2.30
N THR A 99 3.30 -3.00 -1.21
CA THR A 99 1.91 -3.43 -1.27
C THR A 99 1.06 -2.31 -1.90
N LEU A 100 0.16 -2.67 -2.82
CA LEU A 100 -0.83 -1.79 -3.42
C LEU A 100 -1.83 -1.35 -2.37
N ALA A 101 -2.09 -0.04 -2.28
CA ALA A 101 -3.02 0.52 -1.29
C ALA A 101 -4.44 -0.07 -1.40
N GLY A 102 -4.88 -0.43 -2.61
CA GLY A 102 -6.18 -1.07 -2.84
C GLY A 102 -6.26 -2.49 -2.23
N PHE A 103 -5.16 -3.24 -2.27
CA PHE A 103 -5.08 -4.58 -1.68
C PHE A 103 -5.05 -4.53 -0.16
N GLU A 104 -4.25 -3.63 0.43
CA GLU A 104 -4.27 -3.40 1.87
C GLU A 104 -5.67 -2.98 2.34
N ARG A 105 -6.36 -2.13 1.57
CA ARG A 105 -7.74 -1.76 1.86
C ARG A 105 -8.69 -2.96 1.81
N PHE A 106 -8.61 -3.78 0.77
CA PHE A 106 -9.49 -4.95 0.63
C PHE A 106 -9.35 -5.87 1.83
N TRP A 107 -8.13 -6.21 2.23
CA TRP A 107 -7.91 -7.08 3.39
C TRP A 107 -8.18 -6.38 4.72
N ALA A 108 -7.89 -5.09 4.86
CA ALA A 108 -8.25 -4.36 6.08
C ALA A 108 -9.77 -4.27 6.28
N LEU A 109 -10.56 -4.24 5.20
CA LEU A 109 -12.02 -4.18 5.29
C LEU A 109 -12.69 -5.56 5.31
N SER A 110 -12.15 -6.52 4.55
CA SER A 110 -12.74 -7.87 4.41
C SER A 110 -12.23 -8.86 5.47
N ALA A 111 -11.02 -8.66 6.00
CA ALA A 111 -10.50 -9.44 7.14
C ALA A 111 -10.87 -8.82 8.49
N ASN A 112 -11.44 -7.62 8.52
CA ASN A 112 -12.21 -7.22 9.69
C ASN A 112 -13.46 -8.10 9.66
N PRO A 113 -13.69 -8.95 10.68
CA PRO A 113 -14.96 -9.65 10.79
C PRO A 113 -16.06 -8.60 10.66
N VAL A 114 -17.06 -8.86 9.80
CA VAL A 114 -18.29 -8.06 9.75
C VAL A 114 -18.67 -7.80 11.19
N PRO A 115 -18.80 -6.53 11.63
CA PRO A 115 -19.00 -6.24 13.03
C PRO A 115 -20.22 -7.02 13.49
N GLY A 116 -19.99 -8.03 14.33
CA GLY A 116 -21.04 -8.84 14.88
C GLY A 116 -21.94 -7.99 15.78
N PRO A 117 -23.08 -8.55 16.25
CA PRO A 117 -23.99 -7.83 17.13
C PRO A 117 -23.31 -7.32 18.41
N GLU A 118 -22.18 -7.92 18.80
CA GLU A 118 -21.40 -7.58 19.98
C GLU A 118 -20.97 -6.12 19.97
N ALA A 119 -20.52 -5.57 18.83
CA ALA A 119 -20.10 -4.17 18.76
C ALA A 119 -21.25 -3.22 19.12
N ARG A 120 -22.47 -3.52 18.64
CA ARG A 120 -23.66 -2.71 18.94
C ARG A 120 -24.10 -2.85 20.40
N ILE A 121 -23.96 -4.04 20.98
CA ILE A 121 -24.28 -4.30 22.39
C ILE A 121 -23.28 -3.58 23.29
N VAL A 122 -21.99 -3.68 23.00
CA VAL A 122 -20.91 -2.97 23.70
C VAL A 122 -21.15 -1.48 23.63
N ASP A 123 -21.40 -0.92 22.44
CA ASP A 123 -21.62 0.52 22.27
C ASP A 123 -22.83 1.02 23.07
N ARG A 124 -23.95 0.28 23.04
CA ARG A 124 -25.16 0.65 23.79
C ARG A 124 -24.94 0.58 25.30
N THR A 125 -24.22 -0.44 25.76
CA THR A 125 -23.95 -0.65 27.19
C THR A 125 -22.96 0.39 27.71
N ALA A 126 -21.86 0.61 27.00
CA ALA A 126 -20.86 1.63 27.33
C ALA A 126 -21.47 3.02 27.31
N LEU A 127 -22.30 3.35 26.30
CA LEU A 127 -23.01 4.62 26.25
C LEU A 127 -23.87 4.81 27.49
N ALA A 128 -24.67 3.81 27.91
CA ALA A 128 -25.52 3.94 29.09
C ALA A 128 -24.72 4.18 30.38
N GLN A 129 -23.61 3.45 30.57
CA GLN A 129 -22.71 3.60 31.72
C GLN A 129 -22.04 4.97 31.75
N ILE A 130 -21.43 5.39 30.63
CA ILE A 130 -20.75 6.68 30.50
C ILE A 130 -21.76 7.82 30.67
N TRP A 131 -22.95 7.69 30.07
CA TRP A 131 -23.96 8.74 30.14
C TRP A 131 -24.40 9.02 31.57
N ALA A 132 -24.50 8.01 32.43
CA ALA A 132 -24.86 8.17 33.83
C ALA A 132 -23.85 9.04 34.61
N VAL A 133 -22.56 8.86 34.36
CA VAL A 133 -21.47 9.55 35.08
C VAL A 133 -20.97 10.83 34.39
N LEU A 134 -21.37 11.07 33.13
CA LEU A 134 -20.96 12.24 32.38
C LEU A 134 -21.57 13.53 32.99
N PRO A 135 -20.79 14.62 33.15
CA PRO A 135 -21.32 15.88 33.67
C PRO A 135 -22.53 16.38 32.87
N GLU A 136 -23.55 16.88 33.58
CA GLU A 136 -24.82 17.30 32.96
C GLU A 136 -24.62 18.35 31.84
N GLN A 137 -23.70 19.29 32.04
CA GLN A 137 -23.36 20.28 31.01
C GLN A 137 -22.83 19.62 29.73
N HIS A 138 -22.01 18.56 29.85
CA HIS A 138 -21.51 17.82 28.70
C HIS A 138 -22.61 17.01 28.00
N ARG A 139 -23.52 16.39 28.77
CA ARG A 139 -24.71 15.71 28.23
C ARG A 139 -25.56 16.67 27.40
N ARG A 140 -25.91 17.84 27.95
CA ARG A 140 -26.71 18.87 27.26
C ARG A 140 -26.08 19.31 25.94
N VAL A 141 -24.76 19.54 25.93
CA VAL A 141 -24.03 19.94 24.72
C VAL A 141 -24.06 18.84 23.65
N LEU A 142 -23.87 17.58 24.05
CA LEU A 142 -23.92 16.43 23.13
C LEU A 142 -25.33 16.20 22.57
N LEU A 143 -26.37 16.30 23.42
CA LEU A 143 -27.77 16.18 23.01
C LEU A 143 -28.15 17.26 22.01
N ALA A 144 -27.80 18.53 22.27
CA ALA A 144 -28.08 19.61 21.32
C ALA A 144 -27.47 19.33 19.93
N LEU A 145 -26.27 18.74 19.85
CA LEU A 145 -25.70 18.37 18.54
C LEU A 145 -26.42 17.19 17.89
N ALA A 146 -26.94 16.26 18.71
CA ALA A 146 -27.69 15.11 18.23
C ALA A 146 -29.04 15.55 17.64
N ASP A 147 -29.73 16.46 18.32
CA ASP A 147 -31.09 16.91 17.95
C ASP A 147 -31.09 17.81 16.71
N HIS A 148 -30.09 18.69 16.57
CA HIS A 148 -30.08 19.70 15.50
C HIS A 148 -29.18 19.35 14.30
N GLU A 149 -28.30 18.36 14.44
CA GLU A 149 -27.29 17.95 13.44
C GLU A 149 -26.33 19.05 12.93
N SER A 150 -26.42 20.26 13.48
CA SER A 150 -25.75 21.48 13.06
C SER A 150 -25.14 22.20 14.26
N TYR A 151 -23.88 22.62 14.13
CA TYR A 151 -23.18 23.35 15.20
C TYR A 151 -23.73 24.75 15.46
N ALA A 152 -24.35 25.38 14.45
CA ALA A 152 -24.92 26.71 14.62
C ALA A 152 -26.22 26.62 15.41
N ASP A 153 -27.12 25.73 14.99
CA ASP A 153 -28.44 25.57 15.59
C ASP A 153 -28.35 24.98 17.00
N ALA A 154 -27.40 24.06 17.24
CA ALA A 154 -27.12 23.54 18.58
C ALA A 154 -26.50 24.57 19.53
N ALA A 155 -25.79 25.58 18.99
CA ALA A 155 -25.28 26.69 19.80
C ALA A 155 -26.41 27.64 20.18
N GLU A 156 -27.29 27.96 19.22
CA GLU A 156 -28.47 28.79 19.41
C GLU A 156 -29.43 28.19 20.44
N SER A 157 -29.71 26.88 20.38
CA SER A 157 -30.61 26.23 21.34
C SER A 157 -30.08 26.22 22.79
N LEU A 158 -28.76 26.38 22.96
CA LEU A 158 -28.13 26.51 24.28
C LEU A 158 -27.88 27.97 24.67
N GLY A 159 -28.25 28.95 23.84
CA GLY A 159 -28.04 30.37 24.08
C GLY A 159 -26.56 30.77 24.11
N VAL A 160 -25.71 30.06 23.38
CA VAL A 160 -24.26 30.34 23.32
C VAL A 160 -23.81 30.70 21.90
N THR A 161 -22.72 31.45 21.79
CA THR A 161 -22.11 31.69 20.48
C THR A 161 -21.58 30.39 19.89
N LYS A 162 -21.56 30.30 18.55
CA LYS A 162 -20.98 29.16 17.81
C LYS A 162 -19.54 28.85 18.23
N GLY A 163 -18.72 29.88 18.47
CA GLY A 163 -17.34 29.73 18.92
C GLY A 163 -17.24 29.09 20.31
N SER A 164 -18.05 29.58 21.26
CA SER A 164 -18.15 28.99 22.60
C SER A 164 -18.64 27.54 22.55
N TYR A 165 -19.60 27.24 21.67
CA TYR A 165 -20.11 25.90 21.47
C TYR A 165 -19.02 24.93 20.98
N TYR A 166 -18.14 25.34 20.05
CA TYR A 166 -16.99 24.52 19.64
C TYR A 166 -16.05 24.16 20.81
N ALA A 167 -15.82 25.09 21.73
CA ALA A 167 -15.01 24.81 22.92
C ALA A 167 -15.73 23.86 23.90
N LEU A 168 -17.04 24.01 24.05
CA LEU A 168 -17.88 23.14 24.90
C LEU A 168 -17.94 21.71 24.35
N ILE A 169 -18.27 21.53 23.07
CA ILE A 169 -18.35 20.21 22.44
C ILE A 169 -17.00 19.49 22.41
N SER A 170 -15.89 20.24 22.23
CA SER A 170 -14.54 19.68 22.31
C SER A 170 -14.24 19.12 23.71
N ARG A 171 -14.59 19.86 24.77
CA ARG A 171 -14.46 19.40 26.16
C ARG A 171 -15.36 18.20 26.47
N ALA A 172 -16.63 18.27 26.06
CA ALA A 172 -17.59 17.18 26.24
C ALA A 172 -17.12 15.88 25.57
N ARG A 173 -16.63 15.97 24.31
CA ARG A 173 -16.07 14.82 23.58
C ARG A 173 -14.82 14.25 24.26
N LYS A 174 -13.94 15.08 24.78
CA LYS A 174 -12.76 14.62 25.54
C LYS A 174 -13.15 13.90 26.83
N ALA A 175 -14.12 14.43 27.57
CA ALA A 175 -14.61 13.80 28.80
C ALA A 175 -15.28 12.45 28.50
N PHE A 176 -16.15 12.39 27.50
CA PHE A 176 -16.76 11.15 27.03
C PHE A 176 -15.69 10.12 26.61
N PHE A 177 -14.70 10.56 25.84
CA PHE A 177 -13.62 9.70 25.35
C PHE A 177 -12.71 9.19 26.48
N ALA A 178 -12.47 9.99 27.51
CA ALA A 178 -11.71 9.57 28.69
C ALA A 178 -12.44 8.46 29.46
N LEU A 179 -13.75 8.59 29.65
CA LEU A 179 -14.58 7.57 30.30
C LEU A 179 -14.70 6.29 29.45
N TRP A 180 -14.77 6.44 28.12
CA TRP A 180 -14.78 5.29 27.19
C TRP A 180 -13.51 4.44 27.29
N HIS A 181 -12.38 5.06 27.63
CA HIS A 181 -11.08 4.41 27.76
C HIS A 181 -10.60 4.33 29.21
N GLU A 182 -11.52 4.35 30.18
CA GLU A 182 -11.14 4.19 31.59
C GLU A 182 -10.42 2.85 31.78
N GLY A 183 -9.20 2.90 32.35
CA GLY A 183 -8.31 1.74 32.51
C GLY A 183 -7.31 1.51 31.36
N GLU A 184 -7.37 2.29 30.28
CA GLU A 184 -6.40 2.26 29.18
C GLU A 184 -5.72 3.63 28.99
N THR A 185 -4.51 3.66 28.40
CA THR A 185 -3.93 4.91 27.91
C THR A 185 -4.62 5.26 26.58
N PRO A 186 -5.47 6.32 26.53
CA PRO A 186 -6.30 6.55 25.36
C PRO A 186 -5.44 6.94 24.15
N SER A 187 -5.76 6.36 23.00
CA SER A 187 -5.18 6.85 21.73
C SER A 187 -5.79 8.20 21.32
N ARG A 188 -5.17 8.94 20.38
CA ARG A 188 -5.78 10.19 19.86
C ARG A 188 -7.19 9.92 19.29
N PRO A 189 -8.15 10.87 19.41
CA PRO A 189 -9.52 10.72 18.90
C PRO A 189 -9.56 10.23 17.45
N TRP A 190 -10.45 9.27 17.18
CA TRP A 190 -10.36 8.43 15.98
C TRP A 190 -10.79 9.09 14.65
N GLY A 191 -11.38 10.29 14.69
CA GLY A 191 -11.77 11.00 13.49
C GLY A 191 -12.11 12.46 13.74
N ASN A 192 -12.16 13.21 12.64
CA ASN A 192 -12.76 14.54 12.65
C ASN A 192 -14.23 14.39 12.28
N ASP A 193 -15.08 15.22 12.88
CA ASP A 193 -16.47 15.32 12.46
C ASP A 193 -16.55 15.71 10.97
N VAL A 194 -17.31 14.91 10.22
CA VAL A 194 -17.51 15.03 8.77
C VAL A 194 -18.90 15.56 8.42
N ARG A 195 -19.75 15.88 9.41
CA ARG A 195 -21.05 16.52 9.17
C ARG A 195 -20.86 17.80 8.33
N GLY A 196 -21.64 17.92 7.26
CA GLY A 196 -21.55 19.02 6.29
C GLY A 196 -20.37 18.99 5.32
N LYS A 197 -19.48 17.99 5.38
CA LYS A 197 -18.37 17.83 4.42
C LYS A 197 -18.70 16.73 3.41
N LYS A 198 -18.44 16.98 2.12
CA LYS A 198 -18.48 15.92 1.10
C LYS A 198 -17.51 14.79 1.53
N PRO A 199 -17.92 13.51 1.46
CA PRO A 199 -17.06 12.39 1.84
C PRO A 199 -15.78 12.44 1.01
N ARG A 200 -14.65 12.79 1.63
CA ARG A 200 -13.34 12.67 0.98
C ARG A 200 -12.94 11.21 1.08
N THR A 201 -12.71 10.58 -0.06
CA THR A 201 -12.20 9.21 -0.26
C THR A 201 -10.85 8.89 0.44
N LYS A 202 -10.27 9.84 1.19
CA LYS A 202 -8.95 9.75 1.85
C LYS A 202 -8.96 9.05 3.22
N ASN A 203 -10.12 8.79 3.83
CA ASN A 203 -10.16 8.29 5.21
C ASN A 203 -9.68 6.84 5.36
N VAL A 204 -9.80 6.02 4.32
CA VAL A 204 -9.36 4.62 4.36
C VAL A 204 -7.84 4.49 4.36
N THR A 205 -7.14 5.41 3.70
CA THR A 205 -5.67 5.50 3.71
C THR A 205 -5.16 5.81 5.11
N VAL A 206 -5.88 6.63 5.88
CA VAL A 206 -5.50 6.99 7.26
C VAL A 206 -5.64 5.79 8.20
N ILE A 207 -6.69 4.98 8.05
CA ILE A 207 -6.89 3.77 8.86
C ILE A 207 -5.79 2.74 8.56
N ALA A 208 -5.50 2.47 7.28
CA ALA A 208 -4.44 1.54 6.87
C ALA A 208 -3.04 2.02 7.33
N VAL A 209 -2.74 3.31 7.18
CA VAL A 209 -1.48 3.91 7.68
C VAL A 209 -1.37 3.77 9.20
N ARG A 210 -2.46 4.01 9.95
CA ARG A 210 -2.46 3.87 11.42
C ARG A 210 -2.32 2.42 11.88
N GLN A 211 -2.92 1.47 11.17
CA GLN A 211 -2.77 0.05 11.46
C GLN A 211 -1.31 -0.41 11.25
N ARG A 212 -0.64 0.14 10.21
CA ARG A 212 0.78 -0.08 9.94
C ARG A 212 1.69 0.50 11.02
N GLU A 213 1.40 1.72 11.50
CA GLU A 213 2.12 2.32 12.63
C GLU A 213 1.96 1.51 13.92
N ARG A 214 0.75 1.00 14.22
CA ARG A 214 0.51 0.11 15.37
C ARG A 214 1.30 -1.20 15.28
N LEU A 215 1.36 -1.82 14.10
CA LEU A 215 2.12 -3.05 13.89
C LEU A 215 3.64 -2.83 13.99
N ARG A 216 4.14 -1.66 13.54
CA ARG A 216 5.55 -1.26 13.69
C ARG A 216 5.94 -1.02 15.16
N ALA A 217 5.08 -0.35 15.92
CA ALA A 217 5.27 -0.13 17.34
C ALA A 217 5.29 -1.46 18.12
N ARG A 218 4.37 -2.39 17.79
CA ARG A 218 4.32 -3.73 18.40
C ARG A 218 5.52 -4.63 18.06
N ARG A 219 6.12 -4.47 16.88
CA ARG A 219 7.28 -5.26 16.45
C ARG A 219 8.62 -4.74 16.99
N GLY A 220 8.64 -3.69 17.81
CA GLY A 220 9.89 -3.12 18.33
C GLY A 220 10.82 -2.72 17.19
N THR A 221 10.27 -2.12 16.13
CA THR A 221 11.06 -1.87 14.92
C THR A 221 12.11 -0.79 15.20
N VAL A 222 13.38 -1.18 15.08
CA VAL A 222 14.56 -0.31 15.01
C VAL A 222 14.28 0.87 14.09
N PRO A 223 14.70 2.11 14.43
CA PRO A 223 14.50 3.26 13.57
C PRO A 223 14.96 2.93 12.15
N VAL A 224 14.10 3.20 11.18
CA VAL A 224 14.43 3.08 9.75
C VAL A 224 15.71 3.88 9.55
N VAL A 225 16.81 3.18 9.28
CA VAL A 225 18.06 3.79 8.83
C VAL A 225 17.66 4.64 7.63
N GLY A 226 17.66 5.97 7.84
CA GLY A 226 17.31 6.91 6.79
C GLY A 226 18.13 6.58 5.55
N ARG A 227 17.55 6.77 4.36
CA ARG A 227 18.28 6.64 3.09
C ARG A 227 19.65 7.29 3.29
N VAL A 228 20.72 6.49 3.22
CA VAL A 228 22.09 6.99 3.33
C VAL A 228 22.19 8.13 2.34
N ALA A 229 22.43 9.33 2.89
CA ALA A 229 22.51 10.53 2.09
C ALA A 229 23.56 10.29 1.01
N ARG A 230 23.17 10.39 -0.27
CA ARG A 230 24.10 10.22 -1.39
C ARG A 230 25.29 11.14 -1.14
N ASP A 231 26.50 10.59 -1.08
CA ASP A 231 27.69 11.42 -0.98
C ASP A 231 27.80 12.24 -2.28
N ILE A 232 27.82 13.55 -2.14
CA ILE A 232 27.91 14.51 -3.25
C ILE A 232 29.23 15.27 -3.22
N GLY A 233 30.16 14.88 -2.33
CA GLY A 233 31.44 15.56 -2.15
C GLY A 233 31.34 16.96 -1.54
N VAL A 234 30.16 17.38 -1.08
CA VAL A 234 29.89 18.69 -0.48
C VAL A 234 29.12 18.51 0.82
N SER A 235 29.63 19.08 1.91
CA SER A 235 29.10 18.89 3.25
C SER A 235 27.84 19.75 3.52
N GLY A 236 26.99 19.32 4.46
CA GLY A 236 25.82 20.10 4.88
C GLY A 236 26.15 21.53 5.36
N PRO A 237 27.19 21.72 6.20
CA PRO A 237 27.66 23.05 6.61
C PRO A 237 28.08 23.95 5.45
N GLU A 238 28.81 23.41 4.48
CA GLU A 238 29.25 24.15 3.29
C GLU A 238 28.07 24.63 2.43
N LEU A 239 27.03 23.80 2.28
CA LEU A 239 25.78 24.22 1.62
C LEU A 239 25.07 25.35 2.39
N ALA A 240 25.12 25.33 3.73
CA ALA A 240 24.53 26.38 4.57
C ALA A 240 25.33 27.69 4.46
N ASP A 241 26.65 27.63 4.36
CA ASP A 241 27.51 28.81 4.18
C ASP A 241 27.29 29.46 2.81
N ARG A 242 27.14 28.66 1.75
CA ARG A 242 26.75 29.19 0.42
C ARG A 242 25.40 29.88 0.44
N TYR A 243 24.43 29.33 1.20
CA TYR A 243 23.14 29.99 1.38
C TYR A 243 23.26 31.30 2.17
N ARG A 244 24.05 31.33 3.25
CA ARG A 244 24.34 32.57 4.01
C ARG A 244 25.06 33.62 3.16
N ALA A 245 25.92 33.19 2.23
CA ALA A 245 26.58 34.05 1.26
C ALA A 245 25.63 34.61 0.17
N GLY A 246 24.34 34.26 0.22
CA GLY A 246 23.30 34.82 -0.66
C GLY A 246 22.95 33.93 -1.86
N GLU A 247 23.52 32.73 -1.98
CA GLU A 247 23.12 31.82 -3.05
C GLU A 247 21.71 31.25 -2.80
N THR A 248 20.90 31.20 -3.85
CA THR A 248 19.55 30.60 -3.76
C THR A 248 19.63 29.07 -3.70
N PHE A 249 18.66 28.42 -3.03
CA PHE A 249 18.57 26.96 -2.97
C PHE A 249 18.58 26.28 -4.35
N THR A 250 18.02 26.95 -5.37
CA THR A 250 18.00 26.48 -6.76
C THR A 250 19.39 26.49 -7.38
N ALA A 251 20.16 27.57 -7.18
CA ALA A 251 21.53 27.69 -7.68
C ALA A 251 22.47 26.67 -7.04
N ILE A 252 22.36 26.53 -5.70
CA ILE A 252 23.10 25.51 -4.94
C ILE A 252 22.76 24.12 -5.48
N GLY A 253 21.46 23.77 -5.59
CA GLY A 253 21.01 22.47 -6.08
C GLY A 253 21.51 22.14 -7.48
N LYS A 254 21.49 23.11 -8.40
CA LYS A 254 22.01 22.94 -9.77
C LYS A 254 23.51 22.66 -9.76
N SER A 255 24.28 23.32 -8.89
CA SER A 255 25.73 23.14 -8.82
C SER A 255 26.17 21.77 -8.27
N VAL A 256 25.39 21.17 -7.38
CA VAL A 256 25.73 19.88 -6.73
C VAL A 256 24.85 18.70 -7.19
N GLY A 257 24.05 18.90 -8.25
CA GLY A 257 23.18 17.85 -8.79
C GLY A 257 22.03 17.42 -7.85
N LEU A 258 21.58 18.32 -6.97
CA LEU A 258 20.49 18.07 -6.03
C LEU A 258 19.21 18.81 -6.40
N SER A 259 18.07 18.21 -6.05
CA SER A 259 16.78 18.92 -6.09
C SER A 259 16.72 19.99 -4.99
N LEU A 260 15.93 21.04 -5.21
CA LEU A 260 15.72 22.12 -4.25
C LEU A 260 15.30 21.62 -2.86
N ASN A 261 14.42 20.60 -2.80
CA ASN A 261 13.99 20.01 -1.54
C ASN A 261 15.13 19.25 -0.84
N ALA A 262 16.00 18.57 -1.58
CA ALA A 262 17.15 17.89 -1.01
C ALA A 262 18.17 18.88 -0.41
N VAL A 263 18.35 20.04 -1.04
CA VAL A 263 19.19 21.12 -0.51
C VAL A 263 18.57 21.70 0.77
N ARG A 264 17.26 21.98 0.79
CA ARG A 264 16.56 22.49 1.98
C ARG A 264 16.68 21.56 3.18
N GLU A 265 16.43 20.27 2.99
CA GLU A 265 16.52 19.28 4.07
C GLU A 265 17.94 19.13 4.62
N ARG A 266 18.97 19.30 3.77
CA ARG A 266 20.38 19.24 4.21
C ARG A 266 20.86 20.50 4.93
N ILE A 267 20.35 21.67 4.55
CA ILE A 267 20.73 22.95 5.15
C ILE A 267 20.01 23.20 6.46
N ARG A 268 18.75 22.73 6.61
CA ARG A 268 17.89 22.97 7.78
C ARG A 268 18.52 22.69 9.16
N PRO A 269 19.35 21.64 9.36
CA PRO A 269 20.02 21.41 10.64
C PRO A 269 21.16 22.39 10.95
N HIS A 270 21.62 23.15 9.94
CA HIS A 270 22.79 24.02 10.00
C HIS A 270 22.44 25.51 9.82
N LEU A 271 21.16 25.87 9.74
CA LEU A 271 20.67 27.25 9.82
C LEU A 271 20.28 27.59 11.25
#